data_AF-A0A3R7M5I8-F1
#
_entry.id   AF-A0A3R7M5I8-F1
#
_cell.length_a   1.000
_cell.length_b   1.000
_cell.length_c   1.000
_cell.angle_alpha   90.00
_cell.angle_beta   90.00
_cell.angle_gamma   90.00
#
_symmetry.space_group_name_H-M   'P 1'
#
loop_
_entity.id
_entity.type
_entity.pdbx_description
1 polymer ?
#
loop_
_entity_poly.entity_id
_entity_poly.type
_entity_poly.pdbx_seq_one_letter_code
_entity_poly.pdbx_strand_id
1 'polypeptide(L)'
;MKMQGFKRLGVLYLAAAVGVIVAQFEYHDSDTFDQIETLIRAVTPDNCFIMPKMKLYLPEDSVSHLPEIKEVNINPIFPNRTALHHLHNMAHSRAFFFSYILQSRFKRPALNASESTSEYDPGFMYYFLSTVADVAANPKINSSALYFQPNMAYSSSYKGFFNKTMPLFAPRAFRMDDYNDPVHLERLSTLNFFQVEDLGAIMPTGQRSHNYTLEDYRINEWYYSWLPHTNKRQDGLTTYQVKIRYANNTNETYVFHGPNAPDENPGPVKFTRPYFDCGRSDKWSLPAITPFADLYPRHTQFRHIEYPTLTGISVMEMDFDRIDINQCPKGEGNEGPNRFADTAKCKKDTTECEPLDGYGYRRGGYQCR
;
A
#
# COMPACT_ATOMS: atom_id res chain seq x y z
N MET A 1 -30.62 52.84 52.69
CA MET A 1 -29.76 52.79 51.48
C MET A 1 -28.59 51.79 51.60
N LYS A 2 -28.79 50.53 52.08
CA LYS A 2 -27.69 49.52 52.15
C LYS A 2 -27.94 48.21 51.38
N MET A 3 -29.14 47.98 50.83
CA MET A 3 -29.49 46.72 50.14
C MET A 3 -29.31 46.72 48.61
N GLN A 4 -29.03 47.88 47.98
CA GLN A 4 -28.82 47.95 46.51
C GLN A 4 -27.37 47.63 46.07
N GLY A 5 -26.37 47.78 46.96
CA GLY A 5 -24.97 47.48 46.64
C GLY A 5 -24.67 45.99 46.52
N PHE A 6 -25.29 45.16 47.37
CA PHE A 6 -25.05 43.70 47.40
C PHE A 6 -25.59 42.97 46.17
N LYS A 7 -26.72 43.43 45.61
CA LYS A 7 -27.29 42.86 44.38
C LYS A 7 -26.42 43.15 43.14
N ARG A 8 -25.79 44.34 43.05
CA ARG A 8 -24.89 44.67 41.93
C ARG A 8 -23.57 43.89 42.00
N LEU A 9 -23.05 43.65 43.21
CA LEU A 9 -21.81 42.89 43.40
C LEU A 9 -21.99 41.40 43.07
N GLY A 10 -23.13 40.80 43.45
CA GLY A 10 -23.44 39.40 43.12
C GLY A 10 -23.63 39.16 41.62
N VAL A 11 -24.22 40.10 40.89
CA VAL A 11 -24.39 40.02 39.42
C VAL A 11 -23.05 40.14 38.70
N LEU A 12 -22.15 41.01 39.18
CA LEU A 12 -20.77 41.12 38.66
C LEU A 12 -19.96 39.85 38.90
N TYR A 13 -20.10 39.21 40.06
CA TYR A 13 -19.43 37.94 40.37
C TYR A 13 -19.95 36.79 39.50
N LEU A 14 -21.25 36.74 39.25
CA LEU A 14 -21.86 35.73 38.36
C LEU A 14 -21.47 35.96 36.89
N ALA A 15 -21.43 37.23 36.44
CA ALA A 15 -20.96 37.56 35.09
C ALA A 15 -19.46 37.26 34.91
N ALA A 16 -18.64 37.51 35.92
CA ALA A 16 -17.22 37.15 35.91
C ALA A 16 -17.02 35.62 35.94
N ALA A 17 -17.79 34.90 36.73
CA ALA A 17 -17.75 33.43 36.77
C ALA A 17 -18.19 32.82 35.42
N VAL A 18 -19.27 33.33 34.81
CA VAL A 18 -19.71 32.90 33.48
C VAL A 18 -18.67 33.28 32.42
N GLY A 19 -18.05 34.46 32.49
CA GLY A 19 -16.97 34.86 31.59
C GLY A 19 -15.74 33.96 31.68
N VAL A 20 -15.35 33.55 32.89
CA VAL A 20 -14.23 32.60 33.13
C VAL A 20 -14.57 31.20 32.62
N ILE A 21 -15.81 30.73 32.80
CA ILE A 21 -16.25 29.41 32.33
C ILE A 21 -16.33 29.36 30.79
N VAL A 22 -16.82 30.44 30.15
CA VAL A 22 -16.87 30.52 28.68
C VAL A 22 -15.46 30.65 28.09
N ALA A 23 -14.54 31.33 28.77
CA ALA A 23 -13.14 31.42 28.36
C ALA A 23 -12.35 30.09 28.51
N GLN A 24 -12.86 29.11 29.25
CA GLN A 24 -12.26 27.78 29.35
C GLN A 24 -12.63 26.84 28.19
N PHE A 25 -13.72 27.14 27.47
CA PHE A 25 -14.19 26.35 26.33
C PHE A 25 -14.23 27.24 25.08
N GLU A 26 -13.04 27.51 24.54
CA GLU A 26 -12.90 28.18 23.25
C GLU A 26 -13.54 27.28 22.17
N TYR A 27 -14.51 27.84 21.43
CA TYR A 27 -15.14 27.14 20.31
C TYR A 27 -14.05 26.89 19.26
N HIS A 28 -13.88 25.64 18.89
CA HIS A 28 -12.80 25.24 17.99
C HIS A 28 -13.27 25.32 16.54
N ASP A 29 -12.55 26.10 15.74
CA ASP A 29 -12.74 26.14 14.30
C ASP A 29 -12.38 24.78 13.67
N SER A 30 -13.02 24.46 12.55
CA SER A 30 -12.75 23.22 11.82
C SER A 30 -11.34 23.23 11.22
N ASP A 31 -10.54 22.21 11.55
CA ASP A 31 -9.17 22.08 11.05
C ASP A 31 -9.10 21.24 9.77
N THR A 32 -7.90 21.15 9.17
CA THR A 32 -7.65 20.24 8.04
C THR A 32 -7.85 18.76 8.40
N PHE A 33 -7.65 18.39 9.67
CA PHE A 33 -7.99 17.05 10.16
C PHE A 33 -9.50 16.77 10.01
N ASP A 34 -10.37 17.71 10.41
CA ASP A 34 -11.83 17.51 10.31
C ASP A 34 -12.29 17.38 8.87
N GLN A 35 -11.61 18.07 7.93
CA GLN A 35 -11.90 17.97 6.51
C GLN A 35 -11.64 16.54 6.00
N ILE A 36 -10.50 15.95 6.34
CA ILE A 36 -10.16 14.57 5.96
C ILE A 36 -11.07 13.57 6.68
N GLU A 37 -11.33 13.78 7.97
CA GLU A 37 -12.25 12.94 8.75
C GLU A 37 -13.65 12.91 8.14
N THR A 38 -14.13 14.06 7.67
CA THR A 38 -15.43 14.17 7.00
C THR A 38 -15.44 13.39 5.67
N LEU A 39 -14.34 13.42 4.91
CA LEU A 39 -14.20 12.63 3.68
C LEU A 39 -14.19 11.13 3.97
N ILE A 40 -13.43 10.71 4.99
CA ILE A 40 -13.32 9.31 5.41
C ILE A 40 -14.68 8.78 5.84
N ARG A 41 -15.42 9.53 6.67
CA ARG A 41 -16.76 9.15 7.16
C ARG A 41 -17.86 9.24 6.10
N ALA A 42 -17.66 10.03 5.05
CA ALA A 42 -18.65 10.18 3.98
C ALA A 42 -18.78 8.92 3.09
N VAL A 43 -17.74 8.08 3.05
CA VAL A 43 -17.71 6.86 2.25
C VAL A 43 -17.93 5.66 3.16
N THR A 44 -18.98 4.89 2.86
CA THR A 44 -19.30 3.64 3.54
C THR A 44 -19.34 2.49 2.52
N PRO A 45 -19.27 1.22 2.97
CA PRO A 45 -19.35 0.06 2.07
C PRO A 45 -20.62 0.06 1.22
N ASP A 46 -21.74 0.53 1.78
CA ASP A 46 -23.03 0.59 1.07
C ASP A 46 -23.08 1.71 0.02
N ASN A 47 -22.40 2.83 0.27
CA ASN A 47 -22.46 4.03 -0.57
C ASN A 47 -21.32 4.12 -1.60
N CYS A 48 -20.23 3.38 -1.42
CA CYS A 48 -19.01 3.52 -2.23
C CYS A 48 -19.25 3.30 -3.74
N PHE A 49 -20.23 2.46 -4.11
CA PHE A 49 -20.60 2.24 -5.51
C PHE A 49 -21.24 3.45 -6.18
N ILE A 50 -21.92 4.32 -5.43
CA ILE A 50 -22.71 5.46 -5.93
C ILE A 50 -21.89 6.76 -5.91
N MET A 51 -20.98 6.91 -4.94
CA MET A 51 -20.13 8.09 -4.80
C MET A 51 -19.34 8.38 -6.08
N PRO A 52 -18.92 9.63 -6.37
CA PRO A 52 -18.05 9.94 -7.52
C PRO A 52 -16.59 9.49 -7.29
N LYS A 53 -15.81 9.25 -8.37
CA LYS A 53 -14.43 8.74 -8.29
C LYS A 53 -13.55 9.58 -7.37
N MET A 54 -13.61 10.90 -7.48
CA MET A 54 -12.78 11.82 -6.67
C MET A 54 -13.01 11.70 -5.15
N LYS A 55 -14.20 11.25 -4.71
CA LYS A 55 -14.49 11.05 -3.28
C LYS A 55 -14.02 9.70 -2.75
N LEU A 56 -13.62 8.77 -3.63
CA LEU A 56 -13.03 7.49 -3.23
C LEU A 56 -11.52 7.57 -2.97
N TYR A 57 -10.94 8.76 -3.13
CA TYR A 57 -9.52 9.00 -2.94
C TYR A 57 -9.31 10.11 -1.92
N LEU A 58 -8.30 9.93 -1.09
CA LEU A 58 -7.79 11.00 -0.26
C LEU A 58 -6.74 11.81 -1.03
N PRO A 59 -6.50 13.08 -0.64
CA PRO A 59 -5.39 13.86 -1.15
C PRO A 59 -4.02 13.18 -0.93
N GLU A 60 -3.05 13.38 -1.83
CA GLU A 60 -1.71 12.80 -1.69
C GLU A 60 -0.95 13.32 -0.45
N ASP A 61 -1.22 14.56 -0.06
CA ASP A 61 -0.65 15.21 1.12
C ASP A 61 -1.26 14.70 2.45
N SER A 62 -2.25 13.80 2.40
CA SER A 62 -2.80 13.15 3.59
C SER A 62 -1.87 12.08 4.17
N VAL A 63 -0.85 11.64 3.44
CA VAL A 63 0.19 10.76 3.99
C VAL A 63 1.45 11.59 4.17
N SER A 64 1.82 11.81 5.43
CA SER A 64 3.04 12.56 5.73
C SER A 64 4.28 11.67 5.56
N HIS A 65 5.38 12.25 5.07
CA HIS A 65 6.71 11.63 5.07
C HIS A 65 6.79 10.24 4.44
N LEU A 66 6.44 10.14 3.16
CA LEU A 66 6.67 8.91 2.42
C LEU A 66 8.15 8.50 2.46
N PRO A 67 8.45 7.20 2.66
CA PRO A 67 9.82 6.74 2.82
C PRO A 67 10.58 6.84 1.49
N GLU A 68 11.69 7.59 1.49
CA GLU A 68 12.62 7.64 0.37
C GLU A 68 13.83 6.74 0.65
N ILE A 69 14.05 5.72 -0.19
CA ILE A 69 15.11 4.73 0.04
C ILE A 69 16.52 5.32 -0.08
N LYS A 70 16.69 6.44 -0.79
CA LYS A 70 17.97 7.17 -0.92
C LYS A 70 18.42 7.78 0.41
N GLU A 71 17.46 8.13 1.27
CA GLU A 71 17.74 8.80 2.55
C GLU A 71 17.94 7.84 3.72
N VAL A 72 17.66 6.53 3.55
CA VAL A 72 17.71 5.53 4.63
C VAL A 72 19.09 5.44 5.30
N ASN A 73 20.16 5.71 4.57
CA ASN A 73 21.53 5.68 5.10
C ASN A 73 21.99 7.02 5.69
N ILE A 74 21.22 8.10 5.48
CA ILE A 74 21.57 9.47 5.86
C ILE A 74 20.75 9.91 7.07
N ASN A 75 19.44 9.68 7.02
CA ASN A 75 18.48 10.10 8.03
C ASN A 75 18.06 8.91 8.91
N PRO A 76 17.98 9.08 10.24
CA PRO A 76 17.45 8.05 11.11
C PRO A 76 15.98 7.77 10.78
N ILE A 77 15.62 6.48 10.72
CA ILE A 77 14.22 6.07 10.52
C ILE A 77 13.49 6.27 11.85
N PHE A 78 12.57 7.23 11.87
CA PHE A 78 11.70 7.45 13.02
C PHE A 78 10.74 6.27 13.21
N PRO A 79 10.37 5.93 14.47
CA PRO A 79 9.50 4.78 14.74
C PRO A 79 8.13 4.86 14.05
N ASN A 80 7.53 6.06 13.91
CA ASN A 80 6.30 6.29 13.15
C ASN A 80 6.39 5.88 11.67
N ARG A 81 7.59 5.92 11.08
CA ARG A 81 7.82 5.61 9.66
C ARG A 81 8.13 4.14 9.41
N THR A 82 8.37 3.36 10.46
CA THR A 82 8.77 1.93 10.33
C THR A 82 7.73 1.10 9.59
N ALA A 83 6.44 1.41 9.73
CA ALA A 83 5.36 0.71 9.04
C ALA A 83 5.39 0.96 7.52
N LEU A 84 5.54 2.22 7.11
CA LEU A 84 5.63 2.62 5.70
C LEU A 84 6.91 2.09 5.04
N HIS A 85 8.05 2.14 5.75
CA HIS A 85 9.29 1.53 5.27
C HIS A 85 9.16 0.01 5.12
N HIS A 86 8.48 -0.67 6.05
CA HIS A 86 8.22 -2.09 5.93
C HIS A 86 7.31 -2.41 4.72
N LEU A 87 6.29 -1.58 4.47
CA LEU A 87 5.41 -1.72 3.31
C LEU A 87 6.20 -1.58 2.00
N HIS A 88 7.04 -0.54 1.91
CA HIS A 88 7.98 -0.31 0.81
C HIS A 88 8.86 -1.54 0.55
N ASN A 89 9.54 -2.04 1.59
CA ASN A 89 10.49 -3.15 1.47
C ASN A 89 9.80 -4.44 1.05
N MET A 90 8.58 -4.70 1.54
CA MET A 90 7.81 -5.86 1.13
C MET A 90 7.36 -5.77 -0.34
N ALA A 91 6.90 -4.60 -0.79
CA ALA A 91 6.53 -4.39 -2.19
C ALA A 91 7.73 -4.63 -3.13
N HIS A 92 8.88 -4.04 -2.79
CA HIS A 92 10.11 -4.20 -3.58
C HIS A 92 10.64 -5.65 -3.56
N SER A 93 10.73 -6.26 -2.38
CA SER A 93 11.19 -7.63 -2.19
C SER A 93 10.36 -8.62 -3.01
N ARG A 94 9.03 -8.51 -2.97
CA ARG A 94 8.14 -9.37 -3.77
C ARG A 94 8.40 -9.22 -5.25
N ALA A 95 8.49 -8.00 -5.76
CA ALA A 95 8.75 -7.77 -7.16
C ALA A 95 10.12 -8.32 -7.60
N PHE A 96 11.15 -8.18 -6.76
CA PHE A 96 12.46 -8.77 -6.97
C PHE A 96 12.38 -10.31 -7.07
N PHE A 97 11.73 -10.96 -6.10
CA PHE A 97 11.61 -12.43 -6.08
C PHE A 97 10.76 -12.97 -7.22
N PHE A 98 9.65 -12.31 -7.58
CA PHE A 98 8.87 -12.72 -8.74
C PHE A 98 9.63 -12.53 -10.04
N SER A 99 10.37 -11.43 -10.19
CA SER A 99 11.22 -11.24 -11.38
C SER A 99 12.29 -12.33 -11.50
N TYR A 100 12.89 -12.71 -10.37
CA TYR A 100 13.84 -13.81 -10.30
C TYR A 100 13.19 -15.14 -10.68
N ILE A 101 12.10 -15.55 -10.02
CA ILE A 101 11.45 -16.86 -10.21
C ILE A 101 10.94 -17.03 -11.65
N LEU A 102 10.39 -15.98 -12.26
CA LEU A 102 9.84 -16.07 -13.61
C LEU A 102 10.93 -16.21 -14.68
N GLN A 103 12.12 -15.66 -14.44
CA GLN A 103 13.24 -15.72 -15.38
C GLN A 103 14.18 -16.91 -15.08
N SER A 104 14.30 -17.34 -13.82
CA SER A 104 15.24 -18.38 -13.41
C SER A 104 14.96 -19.74 -14.06
N ARG A 105 13.75 -19.98 -14.57
CA ARG A 105 13.42 -21.11 -15.45
C ARG A 105 14.34 -21.27 -16.67
N PHE A 106 14.94 -20.19 -17.15
CA PHE A 106 15.86 -20.22 -18.29
C PHE A 106 17.25 -20.74 -17.92
N LYS A 107 17.50 -20.99 -16.62
CA LYS A 107 18.64 -21.77 -16.17
C LYS A 107 18.53 -23.16 -16.77
N ARG A 108 19.37 -23.42 -17.76
CA ARG A 108 19.38 -24.71 -18.43
C ARG A 108 19.94 -25.76 -17.47
N PRO A 109 19.33 -26.95 -17.37
CA PRO A 109 20.09 -28.10 -16.94
C PRO A 109 21.28 -28.28 -17.90
N ALA A 110 22.46 -28.58 -17.38
CA ALA A 110 23.61 -28.91 -18.22
C ALA A 110 23.22 -30.03 -19.21
N LEU A 111 23.85 -30.11 -20.38
CA LEU A 111 23.52 -31.07 -21.46
C LEU A 111 23.41 -32.54 -21.01
N ASN A 112 23.91 -32.89 -19.82
CA ASN A 112 23.92 -34.23 -19.23
C ASN A 112 23.12 -34.35 -17.92
N ALA A 113 22.39 -33.30 -17.52
CA ALA A 113 21.66 -33.28 -16.27
C ALA A 113 20.25 -33.83 -16.47
N SER A 114 19.82 -34.70 -15.54
CA SER A 114 18.50 -35.34 -15.55
C SER A 114 17.38 -34.30 -15.60
N GLU A 115 16.24 -34.68 -16.18
CA GLU A 115 15.01 -33.88 -16.33
C GLU A 115 14.58 -33.12 -15.05
N SER A 116 15.06 -33.56 -13.89
CA SER A 116 14.94 -32.95 -12.56
C SER A 116 15.75 -31.68 -12.29
N THR A 117 16.51 -31.14 -13.26
CA THR A 117 17.36 -29.94 -13.08
C THR A 117 16.81 -28.68 -13.77
N SER A 118 15.59 -28.74 -14.32
CA SER A 118 14.87 -27.53 -14.75
C SER A 118 14.14 -26.91 -13.56
N GLU A 119 14.39 -25.62 -13.29
CA GLU A 119 13.56 -24.86 -12.35
C GLU A 119 12.16 -24.71 -12.95
N TYR A 120 11.16 -25.27 -12.27
CA TYR A 120 9.76 -25.22 -12.73
C TYR A 120 9.15 -23.85 -12.51
N ASP A 121 8.26 -23.45 -13.42
CA ASP A 121 7.41 -22.27 -13.23
C ASP A 121 6.62 -22.39 -11.90
N PRO A 122 6.41 -21.28 -11.18
CA PRO A 122 5.59 -21.29 -9.97
C PRO A 122 4.17 -21.75 -10.32
N GLY A 123 3.66 -22.73 -9.57
CA GLY A 123 2.28 -23.19 -9.72
C GLY A 123 1.27 -22.10 -9.33
N PHE A 124 0.03 -22.16 -9.82
CA PHE A 124 -1.00 -21.17 -9.43
C PHE A 124 -1.20 -21.05 -7.93
N MET A 125 -1.14 -22.18 -7.23
CA MET A 125 -1.23 -22.21 -5.78
C MET A 125 -0.12 -21.40 -5.10
N TYR A 126 1.10 -21.35 -5.68
CA TYR A 126 2.19 -20.54 -5.15
C TYR A 126 1.83 -19.06 -5.15
N TYR A 127 1.22 -18.55 -6.22
CA TYR A 127 0.83 -17.14 -6.26
C TYR A 127 -0.19 -16.80 -5.16
N PHE A 128 -1.25 -17.59 -4.99
CA PHE A 128 -2.23 -17.37 -3.92
C PHE A 128 -1.63 -17.51 -2.53
N LEU A 129 -0.92 -18.61 -2.24
CA LEU A 129 -0.29 -18.83 -0.94
C LEU A 129 0.78 -17.77 -0.62
N SER A 130 1.48 -17.25 -1.64
CA SER A 130 2.45 -16.16 -1.42
C SER A 130 1.78 -14.88 -0.95
N THR A 131 0.61 -14.52 -1.51
CA THR A 131 -0.15 -13.33 -1.08
C THR A 131 -0.71 -13.51 0.32
N VAL A 132 -1.17 -14.71 0.65
CA VAL A 132 -1.61 -15.08 2.00
C VAL A 132 -0.47 -14.97 3.00
N ALA A 133 0.71 -15.50 2.65
CA ALA A 133 1.85 -15.51 3.55
C ALA A 133 2.27 -14.10 3.97
N ASP A 134 2.23 -13.11 3.07
CA ASP A 134 2.57 -11.73 3.44
C ASP A 134 1.57 -11.14 4.45
N VAL A 135 0.27 -11.35 4.19
CA VAL A 135 -0.79 -10.82 5.03
C VAL A 135 -0.76 -11.53 6.38
N ALA A 136 -0.69 -12.85 6.40
CA ALA A 136 -0.67 -13.65 7.62
C ALA A 136 0.59 -13.40 8.48
N ALA A 137 1.77 -13.25 7.87
CA ALA A 137 3.02 -13.06 8.60
C ALA A 137 3.16 -11.66 9.21
N ASN A 138 2.48 -10.64 8.66
CA ASN A 138 2.65 -9.26 9.10
C ASN A 138 1.33 -8.58 9.51
N PRO A 139 1.16 -8.18 10.78
CA PRO A 139 -0.03 -7.46 11.24
C PRO A 139 -0.21 -6.07 10.59
N LYS A 140 0.85 -5.44 10.09
CA LYS A 140 0.81 -4.08 9.51
C LYS A 140 0.33 -4.04 8.06
N ILE A 141 0.42 -5.15 7.31
CA ILE A 141 0.06 -5.22 5.88
C ILE A 141 -1.36 -5.73 5.73
N ASN A 142 -2.28 -4.89 5.27
CA ASN A 142 -3.70 -5.28 5.20
C ASN A 142 -4.02 -6.10 3.96
N SER A 143 -3.35 -5.84 2.83
CA SER A 143 -3.52 -6.61 1.59
C SER A 143 -2.20 -6.78 0.84
N SER A 144 -2.11 -7.91 0.13
CA SER A 144 -1.03 -8.24 -0.80
C SER A 144 -1.66 -8.75 -2.09
N ALA A 145 -1.21 -8.22 -3.23
CA ALA A 145 -1.71 -8.59 -4.54
C ALA A 145 -0.60 -8.64 -5.59
N LEU A 146 -0.83 -9.46 -6.61
CA LEU A 146 -0.07 -9.44 -7.85
C LEU A 146 -1.05 -9.21 -8.99
N TYR A 147 -0.81 -8.20 -9.81
CA TYR A 147 -1.65 -7.90 -10.96
C TYR A 147 -0.83 -8.07 -12.23
N PHE A 148 -1.28 -8.93 -13.12
CA PHE A 148 -0.63 -9.13 -14.41
C PHE A 148 -1.24 -8.20 -15.47
N GLN A 149 -0.46 -7.87 -16.50
CA GLN A 149 -1.03 -7.27 -17.69
C GLN A 149 -1.93 -8.27 -18.43
N PRO A 150 -2.91 -7.78 -19.21
CA PRO A 150 -3.73 -8.64 -20.04
C PRO A 150 -2.87 -9.49 -20.96
N ASN A 151 -3.17 -10.78 -21.05
CA ASN A 151 -2.43 -11.72 -21.90
C ASN A 151 -0.92 -11.81 -21.58
N MET A 152 -0.52 -11.62 -20.32
CA MET A 152 0.88 -11.76 -19.91
C MET A 152 1.12 -12.79 -18.79
N ALA A 153 0.07 -13.35 -18.20
CA ALA A 153 0.18 -14.43 -17.23
C ALA A 153 0.18 -15.80 -17.93
N TYR A 154 1.15 -16.64 -17.60
CA TYR A 154 1.26 -18.01 -18.11
C TYR A 154 0.78 -19.01 -17.08
N SER A 155 0.21 -20.11 -17.56
CA SER A 155 -0.13 -21.24 -16.71
C SER A 155 1.02 -22.24 -16.67
N SER A 156 1.40 -22.63 -15.45
CA SER A 156 2.42 -23.68 -15.19
C SER A 156 2.03 -25.06 -15.73
N SER A 157 0.75 -25.29 -16.05
CA SER A 157 0.23 -26.57 -16.53
C SER A 157 0.38 -26.77 -18.04
N TYR A 158 0.54 -25.70 -18.82
CA TYR A 158 0.65 -25.79 -20.28
C TYR A 158 2.12 -25.79 -20.71
N LYS A 159 2.73 -26.98 -20.77
CA LYS A 159 4.09 -27.19 -21.30
C LYS A 159 4.16 -27.28 -22.85
N GLY A 160 3.05 -26.98 -23.55
CA GLY A 160 2.92 -27.16 -25.00
C GLY A 160 3.36 -25.95 -25.85
N PHE A 161 3.45 -26.14 -27.16
CA PHE A 161 3.82 -25.12 -28.17
C PHE A 161 2.93 -23.86 -28.17
N PHE A 162 1.72 -23.96 -27.62
CA PHE A 162 0.77 -22.85 -27.61
C PHE A 162 1.11 -21.88 -26.47
N ASN A 163 1.65 -20.72 -26.85
CA ASN A 163 1.78 -19.51 -26.06
C ASN A 163 0.38 -18.95 -25.68
N LYS A 164 -0.39 -19.72 -24.90
CA LYS A 164 -1.70 -19.32 -24.40
C LYS A 164 -1.52 -18.69 -23.02
N THR A 165 -1.62 -17.38 -23.01
CA THR A 165 -1.67 -16.58 -21.79
C THR A 165 -3.10 -16.49 -21.27
N MET A 166 -3.24 -16.30 -19.97
CA MET A 166 -4.53 -15.97 -19.37
C MET A 166 -4.94 -14.56 -19.79
N PRO A 167 -6.23 -14.33 -20.07
CA PRO A 167 -6.72 -13.00 -20.43
C PRO A 167 -6.48 -12.00 -19.29
N LEU A 168 -6.74 -12.42 -18.05
CA LEU A 168 -6.48 -11.67 -16.83
C LEU A 168 -6.12 -12.68 -15.73
N PHE A 169 -5.24 -12.27 -14.83
CA PHE A 169 -4.90 -13.03 -13.62
C PHE A 169 -4.42 -12.05 -12.55
N ALA A 170 -5.04 -12.08 -11.37
CA ALA A 170 -4.66 -11.20 -10.28
C ALA A 170 -5.01 -11.80 -8.91
N PRO A 171 -4.14 -12.64 -8.34
CA PRO A 171 -4.32 -13.12 -6.98
C PRO A 171 -4.13 -11.96 -5.99
N ARG A 172 -5.15 -11.75 -5.16
CA ARG A 172 -5.13 -10.77 -4.06
C ARG A 172 -5.60 -11.44 -2.78
N ALA A 173 -4.83 -11.25 -1.72
CA ALA A 173 -5.22 -11.55 -0.35
C ALA A 173 -5.45 -10.25 0.42
N PHE A 174 -6.50 -10.19 1.23
CA PHE A 174 -6.77 -9.06 2.11
C PHE A 174 -7.34 -9.53 3.44
N ARG A 175 -7.06 -8.80 4.51
CA ARG A 175 -7.70 -9.06 5.80
C ARG A 175 -9.16 -8.65 5.73
N MET A 176 -10.03 -9.59 6.08
CA MET A 176 -11.44 -9.33 6.29
C MET A 176 -11.73 -9.45 7.78
N ASP A 177 -12.70 -8.68 8.26
CA ASP A 177 -13.07 -8.72 9.66
C ASP A 177 -14.14 -9.78 9.91
N ASP A 178 -13.90 -10.69 10.84
CA ASP A 178 -14.87 -11.71 11.21
C ASP A 178 -15.84 -11.16 12.26
N TYR A 179 -16.81 -10.36 11.80
CA TYR A 179 -17.88 -9.84 12.66
C TYR A 179 -18.90 -10.90 13.08
N ASN A 180 -18.81 -12.12 12.53
CA ASN A 180 -19.81 -13.18 12.72
C ASN A 180 -19.34 -14.29 13.66
N ASP A 181 -18.26 -14.07 14.42
CA ASP A 181 -17.83 -14.97 15.49
C ASP A 181 -18.86 -14.95 16.66
N PRO A 182 -19.55 -16.07 16.95
CA PRO A 182 -20.53 -16.14 18.03
C PRO A 182 -19.93 -15.92 19.43
N VAL A 183 -18.61 -16.01 19.58
CA VAL A 183 -17.90 -15.79 20.85
C VAL A 183 -17.60 -14.30 21.08
N HIS A 184 -17.58 -13.49 20.02
CA HIS A 184 -17.15 -12.09 20.08
C HIS A 184 -18.33 -11.09 20.11
N LEU A 185 -18.96 -10.98 21.29
CA LEU A 185 -20.11 -10.09 21.54
C LEU A 185 -19.86 -8.60 21.21
N GLU A 186 -18.61 -8.14 21.35
CA GLU A 186 -18.23 -6.73 21.13
C GLU A 186 -17.99 -6.41 19.65
N ARG A 187 -17.98 -7.41 18.75
CA ARG A 187 -17.72 -7.25 17.30
C ARG A 187 -16.47 -6.42 16.99
N LEU A 188 -15.46 -6.47 17.86
CA LEU A 188 -14.14 -5.88 17.62
C LEU A 188 -13.38 -6.67 16.57
N SER A 189 -12.54 -5.96 15.83
CA SER A 189 -11.77 -6.55 14.77
C SER A 189 -10.70 -7.49 15.30
N THR A 190 -10.75 -8.77 14.95
CA THR A 190 -9.73 -9.74 15.37
C THR A 190 -8.52 -9.77 14.42
N LEU A 191 -8.65 -9.24 13.20
CA LEU A 191 -7.62 -9.22 12.14
C LEU A 191 -7.03 -10.60 11.77
N ASN A 192 -7.68 -11.67 12.24
CA ASN A 192 -7.20 -13.05 12.13
C ASN A 192 -7.74 -13.73 10.87
N PHE A 193 -8.76 -13.15 10.25
CA PHE A 193 -9.36 -13.68 9.04
C PHE A 193 -8.81 -12.95 7.80
N PHE A 194 -8.54 -13.71 6.75
CA PHE A 194 -8.13 -13.20 5.46
C PHE A 194 -8.91 -13.93 4.36
N GLN A 195 -9.23 -13.18 3.31
CA GLN A 195 -9.88 -13.69 2.12
C GLN A 195 -8.92 -13.57 0.94
N VAL A 196 -9.01 -14.55 0.03
CA VAL A 196 -8.14 -14.66 -1.13
C VAL A 196 -8.99 -14.86 -2.36
N GLU A 197 -8.79 -14.01 -3.36
CA GLU A 197 -9.57 -14.02 -4.58
C GLU A 197 -8.69 -13.76 -5.80
N ASP A 198 -9.11 -14.27 -6.96
CA ASP A 198 -8.57 -13.86 -8.24
C ASP A 198 -9.41 -12.72 -8.82
N LEU A 199 -8.86 -11.51 -8.80
CA LEU A 199 -9.50 -10.33 -9.36
C LEU A 199 -9.51 -10.33 -10.89
N GLY A 200 -8.75 -11.22 -11.53
CA GLY A 200 -8.78 -11.47 -12.97
C GLY A 200 -9.86 -12.44 -13.41
N ALA A 201 -10.60 -13.06 -12.48
CA ALA A 201 -11.61 -14.06 -12.82
C ALA A 201 -12.76 -13.47 -13.64
N ILE A 202 -13.19 -14.20 -14.67
CA ILE A 202 -14.33 -13.83 -15.50
C ILE A 202 -15.60 -14.04 -14.68
N MET A 203 -16.34 -12.96 -14.42
CA MET A 203 -17.59 -13.05 -13.69
C MET A 203 -18.74 -13.59 -14.54
N PRO A 204 -19.75 -14.20 -13.87
CA PRO A 204 -21.01 -14.58 -14.50
C PRO A 204 -21.68 -13.41 -15.24
N THR A 205 -22.41 -13.74 -16.30
CA THR A 205 -23.19 -12.77 -17.09
C THR A 205 -24.16 -11.99 -16.20
N GLY A 206 -24.12 -10.66 -16.26
CA GLY A 206 -25.00 -9.77 -15.50
C GLY A 206 -24.35 -9.10 -14.28
N GLN A 207 -23.14 -9.53 -13.88
CA GLN A 207 -22.35 -8.83 -12.87
C GLN A 207 -21.44 -7.77 -13.52
N ARG A 208 -21.17 -6.68 -12.79
CA ARG A 208 -20.26 -5.61 -13.24
C ARG A 208 -18.86 -6.17 -13.37
N SER A 209 -18.13 -5.89 -14.45
CA SER A 209 -16.75 -6.35 -14.62
C SER A 209 -15.82 -5.87 -13.49
N HIS A 210 -14.99 -6.76 -12.93
CA HIS A 210 -13.90 -6.46 -11.99
C HIS A 210 -12.56 -6.32 -12.71
N ASN A 211 -12.58 -6.10 -14.03
CA ASN A 211 -11.36 -5.95 -14.81
C ASN A 211 -10.60 -4.69 -14.38
N TYR A 212 -9.52 -4.89 -13.62
CA TYR A 212 -8.67 -3.84 -13.06
C TYR A 212 -7.89 -3.03 -14.10
N THR A 213 -7.94 -3.43 -15.37
CA THR A 213 -7.25 -2.73 -16.48
C THR A 213 -8.14 -1.70 -17.19
N LEU A 214 -9.45 -1.75 -16.96
CA LEU A 214 -10.43 -0.83 -17.55
C LEU A 214 -10.67 0.38 -16.64
N GLU A 215 -11.05 1.50 -17.22
CA GLU A 215 -11.41 2.73 -16.49
C GLU A 215 -12.66 2.58 -15.60
N ASP A 216 -13.55 1.65 -15.97
CA ASP A 216 -14.73 1.29 -15.17
C ASP A 216 -14.38 0.78 -13.77
N TYR A 217 -13.15 0.30 -13.61
CA TYR A 217 -12.57 -0.08 -12.33
C TYR A 217 -12.05 1.16 -11.61
N ARG A 218 -12.90 1.69 -10.72
CA ARG A 218 -12.77 3.06 -10.20
C ARG A 218 -11.52 3.32 -9.36
N ILE A 219 -10.91 2.26 -8.82
CA ILE A 219 -9.74 2.29 -7.94
C ILE A 219 -8.42 1.96 -8.67
N ASN A 220 -8.38 1.94 -10.02
CA ASN A 220 -7.25 1.48 -10.84
C ASN A 220 -6.03 2.43 -10.95
N GLU A 221 -5.97 3.54 -10.23
CA GLU A 221 -4.83 4.49 -10.37
C GLU A 221 -3.47 3.85 -10.07
N TRP A 222 -3.44 2.88 -9.16
CA TRP A 222 -2.24 2.10 -8.89
C TRP A 222 -1.79 1.26 -10.09
N TYR A 223 -2.69 0.84 -10.98
CA TYR A 223 -2.33 0.03 -12.15
C TYR A 223 -1.53 0.85 -13.16
N TYR A 224 -2.01 2.06 -13.45
CA TYR A 224 -1.38 2.98 -14.41
C TYR A 224 -0.07 3.60 -13.92
N SER A 225 0.35 3.30 -12.70
CA SER A 225 1.65 3.76 -12.17
C SER A 225 2.84 3.21 -12.95
N TRP A 226 2.74 1.96 -13.43
CA TRP A 226 3.81 1.22 -14.09
C TRP A 226 3.37 0.50 -15.36
N LEU A 227 2.08 0.20 -15.51
CA LEU A 227 1.53 -0.59 -16.62
C LEU A 227 0.53 0.28 -17.43
N PRO A 228 0.39 0.08 -18.75
CA PRO A 228 1.12 -0.86 -19.59
C PRO A 228 2.57 -0.43 -19.82
N HIS A 229 3.46 -1.41 -19.95
CA HIS A 229 4.87 -1.15 -20.22
C HIS A 229 5.05 -0.81 -21.70
N THR A 230 5.34 0.45 -21.99
CA THR A 230 5.46 0.95 -23.37
C THR A 230 6.89 0.93 -23.92
N ASN A 231 7.90 0.75 -23.06
CA ASN A 231 9.29 0.77 -23.48
C ASN A 231 9.69 -0.55 -24.13
N LYS A 232 10.09 -0.48 -25.41
CA LYS A 232 10.51 -1.65 -26.21
C LYS A 232 12.03 -1.89 -26.22
N ARG A 233 12.80 -1.14 -25.42
CA ARG A 233 14.27 -1.28 -25.39
C ARG A 233 14.66 -2.37 -24.41
N GLN A 234 15.46 -3.34 -24.88
CA GLN A 234 15.97 -4.44 -24.05
C GLN A 234 16.84 -3.92 -22.88
N ASP A 235 17.55 -2.81 -23.07
CA ASP A 235 18.45 -2.21 -22.07
C ASP A 235 17.75 -1.28 -21.07
N GLY A 236 16.42 -1.15 -21.15
CA GLY A 236 15.67 -0.18 -20.33
C GLY A 236 15.34 -0.64 -18.92
N LEU A 237 15.57 -1.92 -18.60
CA LEU A 237 15.24 -2.53 -17.31
C LEU A 237 16.51 -2.85 -16.53
N THR A 238 16.47 -2.57 -15.23
CA THR A 238 17.54 -2.90 -14.29
C THR A 238 17.86 -4.37 -14.30
N THR A 239 19.15 -4.68 -14.23
CA THR A 239 19.65 -6.06 -14.12
C THR A 239 20.18 -6.32 -12.72
N TYR A 240 19.73 -7.40 -12.11
CA TYR A 240 20.23 -7.91 -10.85
C TYR A 240 21.12 -9.12 -11.10
N GLN A 241 22.23 -9.20 -10.37
CA GLN A 241 23.10 -10.37 -10.34
C GLN A 241 23.02 -11.04 -8.97
N VAL A 242 22.59 -12.30 -8.94
CA VAL A 242 22.55 -13.12 -7.72
C VAL A 242 23.64 -14.18 -7.76
N LYS A 243 24.25 -14.43 -6.60
CA LYS A 243 25.22 -15.52 -6.38
C LYS A 243 24.56 -16.56 -5.48
N ILE A 244 24.27 -17.72 -6.05
CA ILE A 244 23.59 -18.82 -5.37
C ILE A 244 24.64 -19.86 -4.96
N ARG A 245 24.63 -20.23 -3.69
CA ARG A 245 25.43 -21.34 -3.18
C ARG A 245 24.49 -22.48 -2.83
N TYR A 246 24.59 -23.57 -3.59
CA TYR A 246 23.80 -24.76 -3.35
C TYR A 246 24.37 -25.58 -2.19
N ALA A 247 23.53 -26.38 -1.54
CA ALA A 247 23.93 -27.27 -0.45
C ALA A 247 25.01 -28.30 -0.85
N ASN A 248 25.14 -28.58 -2.15
CA ASN A 248 26.20 -29.42 -2.72
C ASN A 248 27.54 -28.68 -2.91
N ASN A 249 27.71 -27.47 -2.36
CA ASN A 249 28.87 -26.58 -2.51
C ASN A 249 29.16 -26.10 -3.95
N THR A 250 28.19 -26.17 -4.87
CA THR A 250 28.30 -25.51 -6.17
C THR A 250 27.88 -24.05 -6.06
N ASN A 251 28.64 -23.18 -6.72
CA ASN A 251 28.34 -21.75 -6.80
C ASN A 251 27.86 -21.42 -8.21
N GLU A 252 26.76 -20.69 -8.31
CA GLU A 252 26.19 -20.24 -9.57
C GLU A 252 25.95 -18.74 -9.52
N THR A 253 26.19 -18.06 -10.64
CA THR A 253 25.85 -16.66 -10.84
C THR A 253 24.73 -16.57 -11.85
N TYR A 254 23.64 -15.91 -11.50
CA TYR A 254 22.50 -15.70 -12.41
C TYR A 254 22.18 -14.21 -12.51
N VAL A 255 21.89 -13.76 -13.74
CA VAL A 255 21.55 -12.38 -14.05
C VAL A 255 20.13 -12.35 -14.60
N PHE A 256 19.31 -11.44 -14.08
CA PHE A 256 17.91 -11.29 -14.46
C PHE A 256 17.48 -9.82 -14.40
N HIS A 257 16.40 -9.47 -15.09
CA HIS A 257 15.82 -8.13 -15.05
C HIS A 257 14.84 -7.99 -13.89
N GLY A 258 14.73 -6.84 -13.25
CA GLY A 258 13.87 -6.69 -12.08
C GLY A 258 13.20 -5.32 -11.96
N PRO A 259 12.71 -4.98 -10.74
CA PRO A 259 12.20 -3.65 -10.45
C PRO A 259 13.31 -2.59 -10.51
N ASN A 260 12.92 -1.32 -10.62
CA ASN A 260 13.89 -0.22 -10.64
C ASN A 260 14.82 -0.22 -9.42
N ALA A 261 16.02 0.29 -9.60
CA ALA A 261 17.01 0.39 -8.55
C ALA A 261 16.75 1.64 -7.67
N PRO A 262 17.26 1.67 -6.42
CA PRO A 262 17.07 2.81 -5.52
C PRO A 262 17.49 4.17 -6.08
N ASP A 263 18.49 4.22 -6.97
CA ASP A 263 19.06 5.41 -7.58
C ASP A 263 18.25 5.93 -8.78
N GLU A 264 17.42 5.08 -9.39
CA GLU A 264 16.63 5.41 -10.58
C GLU A 264 15.45 6.33 -10.26
N ASN A 265 15.00 7.06 -11.29
CA ASN A 265 13.83 7.93 -11.23
C ASN A 265 12.86 7.54 -12.36
N PRO A 266 11.64 7.04 -12.06
CA PRO A 266 11.08 6.82 -10.73
C PRO A 266 11.79 5.71 -9.95
N GLY A 267 11.80 5.82 -8.63
CA GLY A 267 12.41 4.83 -7.72
C GLY A 267 11.72 3.46 -7.72
N PRO A 268 12.21 2.51 -6.92
CA PRO A 268 11.74 1.11 -6.91
C PRO A 268 10.27 0.94 -6.57
N VAL A 269 9.73 1.76 -5.67
CA VAL A 269 8.37 1.66 -5.18
C VAL A 269 7.69 3.01 -5.41
N LYS A 270 6.48 2.97 -5.95
CA LYS A 270 5.62 4.14 -6.05
C LYS A 270 4.48 4.02 -5.06
N PHE A 271 4.33 5.01 -4.19
CA PHE A 271 3.12 5.20 -3.42
C PHE A 271 2.13 6.00 -4.26
N THR A 272 0.87 5.57 -4.29
CA THR A 272 -0.22 6.39 -4.85
C THR A 272 -1.08 6.92 -3.72
N ARG A 273 -1.95 7.89 -4.03
CA ARG A 273 -2.86 8.45 -3.03
C ARG A 273 -3.75 7.37 -2.38
N PRO A 274 -4.09 7.51 -1.09
CA PRO A 274 -4.96 6.56 -0.42
C PRO A 274 -6.33 6.47 -1.09
N TYR A 275 -6.92 5.28 -1.09
CA TYR A 275 -8.21 5.04 -1.73
C TYR A 275 -9.08 4.10 -0.89
N PHE A 276 -10.40 4.19 -1.06
CA PHE A 276 -11.36 3.30 -0.43
C PHE A 276 -11.61 2.05 -1.29
N ASP A 277 -11.28 0.87 -0.76
CA ASP A 277 -11.42 -0.40 -1.49
C ASP A 277 -12.85 -0.98 -1.34
N CYS A 278 -13.72 -0.49 -2.22
CA CYS A 278 -15.15 -0.78 -2.25
C CYS A 278 -15.48 -2.24 -2.63
N GLY A 279 -16.23 -2.94 -1.77
CA GLY A 279 -16.75 -4.30 -2.02
C GLY A 279 -15.76 -5.43 -1.73
N ARG A 280 -14.70 -5.15 -0.96
CA ARG A 280 -13.65 -6.12 -0.61
C ARG A 280 -13.17 -5.93 0.81
N SER A 281 -12.10 -5.15 1.01
CA SER A 281 -11.61 -4.83 2.35
C SER A 281 -12.43 -3.72 3.03
N ASP A 282 -13.20 -2.95 2.24
CA ASP A 282 -14.17 -1.95 2.73
C ASP A 282 -13.54 -0.91 3.68
N LYS A 283 -12.25 -0.64 3.45
CA LYS A 283 -11.41 0.26 4.26
C LYS A 283 -10.63 1.22 3.37
N TRP A 284 -10.17 2.30 3.98
CA TRP A 284 -9.21 3.21 3.37
C TRP A 284 -7.83 2.56 3.38
N SER A 285 -7.17 2.52 2.23
CA SER A 285 -5.90 1.83 2.07
C SER A 285 -4.87 2.70 1.34
N LEU A 286 -3.62 2.59 1.76
CA LEU A 286 -2.47 3.16 1.07
C LEU A 286 -1.71 2.06 0.32
N PRO A 287 -1.70 2.09 -1.02
CA PRO A 287 -0.94 1.13 -1.83
C PRO A 287 0.52 1.57 -2.05
N ALA A 288 1.42 0.61 -1.93
CA ALA A 288 2.81 0.66 -2.37
C ALA A 288 2.99 -0.31 -3.54
N ILE A 289 3.45 0.20 -4.68
CA ILE A 289 3.41 -0.52 -5.96
C ILE A 289 4.81 -0.64 -6.54
N THR A 290 5.16 -1.86 -6.94
CA THR A 290 6.43 -2.15 -7.63
C THR A 290 6.19 -3.10 -8.79
N PRO A 291 6.75 -2.84 -9.98
CA PRO A 291 6.62 -3.73 -11.12
C PRO A 291 7.60 -4.90 -11.03
N PHE A 292 7.21 -6.04 -11.58
CA PHE A 292 8.12 -7.18 -11.77
C PHE A 292 8.25 -7.50 -13.25
N ALA A 293 9.45 -7.94 -13.62
CA ALA A 293 9.83 -8.18 -15.00
C ALA A 293 9.88 -9.67 -15.33
N ASP A 294 9.55 -9.98 -16.59
CA ASP A 294 9.67 -11.30 -17.17
C ASP A 294 10.06 -11.20 -18.65
N LEU A 295 10.57 -12.29 -19.20
CA LEU A 295 10.87 -12.43 -20.62
C LEU A 295 9.58 -12.75 -21.38
N TYR A 296 9.17 -11.84 -22.26
CA TYR A 296 7.95 -11.99 -23.05
C TYR A 296 8.25 -11.77 -24.55
N PRO A 297 7.62 -12.52 -25.47
CA PRO A 297 6.78 -13.71 -25.26
C PRO A 297 7.58 -14.94 -24.76
N ARG A 298 6.93 -15.86 -24.06
CA ARG A 298 7.54 -17.12 -23.59
C ARG A 298 7.40 -18.26 -24.59
N HIS A 299 8.16 -19.34 -24.34
CA HIS A 299 8.04 -20.65 -25.00
C HIS A 299 8.20 -20.57 -26.52
N THR A 300 9.02 -19.62 -26.98
CA THR A 300 9.40 -19.52 -28.39
C THR A 300 10.69 -20.31 -28.63
N GLN A 301 10.83 -20.93 -29.80
CA GLN A 301 12.12 -21.49 -30.21
C GLN A 301 13.13 -20.40 -30.61
N PHE A 302 12.64 -19.17 -30.82
CA PHE A 302 13.38 -18.02 -31.28
C PHE A 302 13.72 -17.08 -30.13
N ARG A 303 14.78 -17.42 -29.38
CA ARG A 303 15.22 -16.65 -28.20
C ARG A 303 15.55 -15.18 -28.46
N HIS A 304 15.91 -14.84 -29.69
CA HIS A 304 16.20 -13.46 -30.08
C HIS A 304 14.95 -12.55 -30.11
N ILE A 305 13.75 -13.15 -30.00
CA ILE A 305 12.47 -12.45 -29.95
C ILE A 305 12.02 -12.25 -28.49
N GLU A 306 12.60 -12.96 -27.53
CA GLU A 306 12.28 -12.78 -26.11
C GLU A 306 12.95 -11.47 -25.65
N TYR A 307 12.16 -10.54 -25.11
CA TYR A 307 12.66 -9.30 -24.54
C TYR A 307 12.12 -9.12 -23.12
N PRO A 308 12.91 -8.53 -22.21
CA PRO A 308 12.46 -8.28 -20.86
C PRO A 308 11.36 -7.20 -20.89
N THR A 309 10.28 -7.46 -20.17
CA THR A 309 9.11 -6.57 -20.07
C THR A 309 8.54 -6.59 -18.66
N LEU A 310 7.95 -5.47 -18.23
CA LEU A 310 7.16 -5.47 -17.00
C LEU A 310 5.81 -6.16 -17.27
N THR A 311 5.71 -7.43 -16.89
CA THR A 311 4.52 -8.25 -17.12
C THR A 311 3.45 -8.06 -16.05
N GLY A 312 3.80 -7.48 -14.91
CA GLY A 312 2.86 -7.24 -13.82
C GLY A 312 3.43 -6.33 -12.72
N ILE A 313 2.59 -6.08 -11.72
CA ILE A 313 2.91 -5.28 -10.54
C ILE A 313 2.55 -6.02 -9.26
N SER A 314 3.40 -5.87 -8.26
CA SER A 314 3.13 -6.22 -6.87
C SER A 314 2.53 -5.00 -6.18
N VAL A 315 1.38 -5.17 -5.55
CA VAL A 315 0.68 -4.12 -4.81
C VAL A 315 0.54 -4.57 -3.38
N MET A 316 1.16 -3.82 -2.47
CA MET A 316 1.07 -4.04 -1.03
C MET A 316 0.32 -2.88 -0.41
N GLU A 317 -0.65 -3.17 0.45
CA GLU A 317 -1.51 -2.14 1.02
C GLU A 317 -1.49 -2.19 2.53
N MET A 318 -1.48 -1.01 3.14
CA MET A 318 -1.73 -0.85 4.56
C MET A 318 -3.02 -0.05 4.79
N ASP A 319 -3.65 -0.31 5.93
CA ASP A 319 -4.82 0.43 6.38
C ASP A 319 -4.43 1.88 6.71
N PHE A 320 -5.18 2.85 6.17
CA PHE A 320 -4.92 4.28 6.38
C PHE A 320 -5.05 4.64 7.86
N ASP A 321 -5.96 4.00 8.59
CA ASP A 321 -6.20 4.27 10.01
C ASP A 321 -4.97 3.99 10.89
N ARG A 322 -4.01 3.21 10.38
CA ARG A 322 -2.78 2.81 11.08
C ARG A 322 -1.58 3.65 10.68
N ILE A 323 -1.74 4.58 9.76
CA ILE A 323 -0.67 5.47 9.34
C ILE A 323 -0.61 6.61 10.34
N ASP A 324 0.54 6.78 10.96
CA ASP A 324 0.78 7.90 11.86
C ASP A 324 0.74 9.22 11.08
N ILE A 325 0.00 10.19 11.60
CA ILE A 325 -0.05 11.55 11.05
C ILE A 325 0.85 12.47 11.84
N ASN A 326 1.48 13.44 11.16
CA ASN A 326 2.25 14.47 11.83
C ASN A 326 1.42 15.75 11.96
N GLN A 327 0.96 16.04 13.18
CA GLN A 327 0.17 17.23 13.48
C GLN A 327 0.99 18.47 13.84
N CYS A 328 2.30 18.30 14.03
CA CYS A 328 3.19 19.38 14.42
C CYS A 328 3.40 20.38 13.27
N PRO A 329 3.77 21.64 13.57
CA PRO A 329 4.15 22.60 12.56
C PRO A 329 5.30 22.06 11.70
N LYS A 330 5.41 22.58 10.47
CA LYS A 330 6.53 22.23 9.59
C LYS A 330 7.83 22.78 10.18
N GLY A 331 8.88 21.97 10.14
CA GLY A 331 10.19 22.29 10.67
C GLY A 331 11.25 21.39 10.05
N GLU A 332 12.48 21.47 10.57
CA GLU A 332 13.58 20.63 10.13
C GLU A 332 13.23 19.14 10.35
N GLY A 333 13.21 18.34 9.28
CA GLY A 333 12.78 16.94 9.30
C GLY A 333 11.28 16.68 8.97
N ASN A 334 10.49 17.75 8.79
CA ASN A 334 9.08 17.73 8.34
C ASN A 334 8.81 18.81 7.26
N GLU A 335 9.66 18.85 6.24
CA GLU A 335 9.51 19.79 5.12
C GLU A 335 8.53 19.29 4.04
N GLY A 336 8.19 17.99 4.07
CA GLY A 336 7.38 17.32 3.05
C GLY A 336 5.93 17.82 2.94
N PRO A 337 5.19 17.32 1.93
CA PRO A 337 3.75 17.52 1.88
C PRO A 337 3.12 16.85 3.12
N ASN A 338 2.41 17.66 3.90
CA ASN A 338 1.72 17.21 5.10
C ASN A 338 0.49 18.10 5.29
N ARG A 339 -0.68 17.52 5.06
CA ARG A 339 -1.98 18.20 5.21
C ARG A 339 -2.31 18.53 6.67
N PHE A 340 -1.78 17.75 7.60
CA PHE A 340 -2.09 17.86 9.03
C PHE A 340 -1.12 18.76 9.78
N ALA A 341 -0.15 19.36 9.09
CA ALA A 341 0.79 20.28 9.70
C ALA A 341 0.06 21.43 10.41
N ASP A 342 0.57 21.82 11.58
CA ASP A 342 0.03 22.90 12.41
C ASP A 342 -1.41 22.68 12.93
N THR A 343 -1.85 21.41 13.04
CA THR A 343 -3.13 21.04 13.70
C THR A 343 -2.94 20.66 15.17
N ALA A 344 -1.70 20.67 15.67
CA ALA A 344 -1.40 20.42 17.07
C ALA A 344 -1.88 21.58 17.96
N LYS A 345 -2.47 21.24 19.11
CA LYS A 345 -2.97 22.20 20.13
C LYS A 345 -1.88 22.65 21.10
N CYS A 346 -0.62 22.55 20.72
CA CYS A 346 0.49 23.04 21.54
C CYS A 346 0.52 24.56 21.53
N LYS A 347 0.93 25.16 22.66
CA LYS A 347 1.13 26.61 22.73
C LYS A 347 2.39 26.97 21.96
N LYS A 348 2.23 27.64 20.82
CA LYS A 348 3.33 27.97 19.89
C LYS A 348 4.46 28.77 20.55
N ASP A 349 4.13 29.60 21.55
CA ASP A 349 5.11 30.48 22.19
C ASP A 349 5.93 29.82 23.32
N THR A 350 5.38 28.78 23.95
CA THR A 350 5.95 28.22 25.20
C THR A 350 6.24 26.72 25.14
N THR A 351 5.79 26.02 24.09
CA THR A 351 5.94 24.57 23.98
C THR A 351 6.40 24.15 22.60
N GLU A 352 7.22 23.11 22.55
CA GLU A 352 7.66 22.45 21.32
C GLU A 352 6.77 21.25 21.02
N CYS A 353 6.44 21.02 19.75
CA CYS A 353 5.59 19.89 19.35
C CYS A 353 6.43 18.73 18.85
N GLU A 354 6.22 17.56 19.43
CA GLU A 354 6.86 16.31 19.01
C GLU A 354 5.79 15.28 18.59
N PRO A 355 5.85 14.69 17.39
CA PRO A 355 4.89 13.69 16.96
C PRO A 355 5.07 12.38 17.75
N LEU A 356 3.97 11.72 18.08
CA LEU A 356 3.98 10.41 18.74
C LEU A 356 3.96 9.28 17.71
N ASP A 357 4.73 8.23 17.98
CA ASP A 357 4.81 7.06 17.11
C ASP A 357 3.77 6.00 17.47
N GLY A 358 3.20 5.32 16.47
CA GLY A 358 2.26 4.22 16.63
C GLY A 358 0.85 4.64 17.10
N TYR A 359 0.52 5.92 16.98
CA TYR A 359 -0.77 6.48 17.39
C TYR A 359 -1.87 6.26 16.33
N GLY A 360 -1.48 6.03 15.07
CA GLY A 360 -2.33 5.90 13.90
C GLY A 360 -2.95 7.23 13.46
N TYR A 361 -3.98 7.14 12.63
CA TYR A 361 -4.75 8.29 12.17
C TYR A 361 -5.75 8.70 13.27
N ARG A 362 -5.27 9.48 14.24
CA ARG A 362 -6.08 9.98 15.37
C ARG A 362 -5.59 11.36 15.79
N ARG A 363 -6.53 12.20 16.27
CA ARG A 363 -6.17 13.48 16.90
C ARG A 363 -5.41 13.25 18.19
N GLY A 364 -4.39 14.07 18.44
CA GLY A 364 -3.58 14.00 19.65
C GLY A 364 -2.35 13.09 19.52
N GLY A 365 -1.96 12.72 18.29
CA GLY A 365 -0.74 11.99 17.99
C GLY A 365 0.53 12.83 18.13
N TYR A 366 0.61 13.67 19.16
CA TYR A 366 1.72 14.55 19.45
C TYR A 366 1.81 14.85 20.95
N GLN A 367 2.99 15.24 21.41
CA GLN A 367 3.25 15.72 22.75
C GLN A 367 3.73 17.17 22.68
N CYS A 368 3.23 18.01 23.58
CA CYS A 368 3.74 19.36 23.79
C CYS A 368 4.78 19.34 24.90
N ARG A 369 6.00 19.71 24.58
CA ARG A 369 7.14 19.73 25.50
C ARG A 369 7.47 21.13 25.97
#